data_AF-A0A2V9QM17-F1
#
_entry.id   AF-A0A2V9QM17-F1
#
_cell.length_a   1.000
_cell.length_b   1.000
_cell.length_c   1.000
_cell.angle_alpha   90.00
_cell.angle_beta   90.00
_cell.angle_gamma   90.00
#
_symmetry.space_group_name_H-M   'P 1'
#
loop_
_entity.id
_entity.type
_entity.pdbx_description
1 polymer ?
#
loop_
_entity_poly.entity_id
_entity_poly.type
_entity_poly.pdbx_seq_one_letter_code
_entity_poly.pdbx_strand_id
1 'polypeptide(L)'
;MQPEDLVAADDEGEYAKALSEADATLRLEPENSSVHYLRGQILQHLGRATEAKAEMARAAAIANEARSKRQQELANPDPDLVQQPQP
;
A
#
# COMPACT_ATOMS: atom_id res chain seq x y z
N MET A 1 -33.84 19.59 6.11
CA MET A 1 -32.39 19.40 6.29
C MET A 1 -32.22 18.33 7.33
N GLN A 2 -31.86 17.12 6.89
CA GLN A 2 -31.62 16.00 7.80
C GLN A 2 -30.23 16.17 8.45
N PRO A 3 -30.06 15.86 9.75
CA PRO A 3 -28.80 16.03 10.47
C PRO A 3 -27.68 15.06 10.03
N GLU A 4 -27.99 14.10 9.16
CA GLU A 4 -27.04 13.15 8.58
C GLU A 4 -26.21 13.71 7.41
N ASP A 5 -26.62 14.83 6.81
CA ASP A 5 -25.91 15.49 5.69
C ASP A 5 -24.68 16.28 6.16
N LEU A 6 -24.68 16.77 7.42
CA LEU A 6 -23.60 17.62 7.94
C LEU A 6 -22.33 16.81 8.24
N VAL A 7 -22.47 15.58 8.73
CA VAL A 7 -21.33 14.71 9.07
C VAL A 7 -20.68 14.14 7.81
N ALA A 8 -21.47 13.82 6.77
CA ALA A 8 -20.95 13.29 5.51
C ALA A 8 -20.02 14.29 4.79
N ALA A 9 -20.34 15.59 4.84
CA ALA A 9 -19.51 16.63 4.23
C ALA A 9 -18.16 16.83 4.94
N ASP A 10 -18.13 16.73 6.27
CA ASP A 10 -16.89 16.82 7.05
C ASP A 10 -15.98 15.60 6.80
N ASP A 11 -16.55 14.40 6.76
CA ASP A 11 -15.85 13.16 6.44
C ASP A 11 -15.24 13.19 5.03
N GLU A 12 -15.99 13.61 4.01
CA GLU A 12 -15.49 13.75 2.63
C GLU A 12 -14.29 14.73 2.53
N GLY A 13 -14.30 15.81 3.31
CA GLY A 13 -13.20 16.77 3.37
C GLY A 13 -11.91 16.17 3.94
N GLU A 14 -12.04 15.41 5.03
CA GLU A 14 -10.90 14.72 5.66
C GLU A 14 -10.33 13.62 4.76
N TYR A 15 -11.20 12.84 4.09
CA TYR A 15 -10.75 11.85 3.12
C TYR A 15 -10.07 12.48 1.90
N ALA A 16 -10.55 13.63 1.41
CA ALA A 16 -9.90 14.35 0.31
C ALA A 16 -8.50 14.84 0.69
N LYS A 17 -8.32 15.34 1.91
CA LYS A 17 -7.01 15.73 2.44
C LYS A 17 -6.08 14.53 2.58
N ALA A 18 -6.57 13.44 3.18
CA ALA A 18 -5.81 12.20 3.33
C ALA A 18 -5.39 11.62 1.97
N LEU A 19 -6.24 11.74 0.95
CA LEU A 19 -5.91 11.35 -0.42
C LEU A 19 -4.73 12.17 -0.97
N SER A 20 -4.72 13.49 -0.71
CA SER A 20 -3.63 14.37 -1.12
C SER A 20 -2.31 14.04 -0.42
N GLU A 21 -2.35 13.70 0.87
CA GLU A 21 -1.19 13.26 1.64
C GLU A 21 -0.65 11.92 1.14
N ALA A 22 -1.55 10.97 0.81
CA ALA A 22 -1.17 9.70 0.19
C ALA A 22 -0.51 9.92 -1.18
N ASP A 23 -1.07 10.80 -2.03
CA ASP A 23 -0.47 11.15 -3.32
C ASP A 23 0.91 11.81 -3.17
N ALA A 24 1.09 12.67 -2.17
CA ALA A 24 2.40 13.26 -1.86
C ALA A 24 3.41 12.20 -1.42
N THR A 25 2.98 11.24 -0.60
CA THR A 25 3.83 10.14 -0.14
C THR A 25 4.20 9.22 -1.30
N LEU A 26 3.27 8.88 -2.19
CA LEU A 26 3.55 8.05 -3.37
C LEU A 26 4.48 8.74 -4.38
N ARG A 27 4.56 10.08 -4.40
CA ARG A 27 5.59 10.78 -5.19
C ARG A 27 7.00 10.57 -4.63
N LEU A 28 7.14 10.37 -3.33
CA LEU A 28 8.41 10.11 -2.66
C LEU A 28 8.75 8.62 -2.65
N GLU A 29 7.76 7.78 -2.38
CA GLU A 29 7.87 6.32 -2.28
C GLU A 29 6.82 5.64 -3.18
N PRO A 30 7.07 5.58 -4.50
CA PRO A 30 6.11 5.03 -5.46
C PRO A 30 5.88 3.52 -5.32
N GLU A 31 6.74 2.82 -4.59
CA GLU A 31 6.66 1.38 -4.35
C GLU A 31 6.28 1.07 -2.90
N ASN A 32 5.65 2.01 -2.18
CA ASN A 32 5.18 1.76 -0.82
C ASN A 32 3.79 1.08 -0.84
N SER A 33 3.77 -0.24 -0.64
CA SER A 33 2.53 -1.02 -0.62
C SER A 33 1.51 -0.54 0.42
N SER A 34 1.98 -0.05 1.57
CA SER A 34 1.12 0.43 2.65
C SER A 34 0.37 1.70 2.25
N VAL A 35 1.03 2.58 1.51
CA VAL A 35 0.43 3.84 1.03
C VAL A 35 -0.59 3.57 -0.07
N HIS A 36 -0.29 2.64 -1.00
CA HIS A 36 -1.27 2.17 -1.97
C HIS A 36 -2.51 1.56 -1.28
N TYR A 37 -2.31 0.76 -0.23
CA TYR A 37 -3.43 0.21 0.53
C TYR A 37 -4.26 1.29 1.24
N LEU A 38 -3.60 2.25 1.89
CA LEU A 38 -4.25 3.39 2.54
C LEU A 38 -5.06 4.23 1.55
N ARG A 39 -4.46 4.58 0.40
CA ARG A 39 -5.13 5.29 -0.70
C ARG A 39 -6.36 4.54 -1.18
N GLY A 40 -6.26 3.22 -1.32
CA GLY A 40 -7.39 2.37 -1.67
C GLY A 40 -8.54 2.45 -0.66
N GLN A 41 -8.26 2.43 0.65
CA GLN A 41 -9.29 2.59 1.68
C GLN A 41 -9.97 3.96 1.62
N ILE A 42 -9.18 5.03 1.52
CA ILE A 42 -9.69 6.41 1.40
C ILE A 42 -10.62 6.53 0.18
N LEU A 43 -10.22 5.96 -0.96
CA LEU A 43 -11.04 5.94 -2.17
C LEU A 43 -12.35 5.16 -2.00
N GLN A 44 -12.40 4.12 -1.17
CA GLN A 44 -13.67 3.43 -0.85
C GLN A 44 -14.60 4.31 -0.04
N HIS A 45 -14.08 5.04 0.95
CA HIS A 45 -14.87 5.98 1.75
C HIS A 45 -15.43 7.13 0.90
N LEU A 46 -14.69 7.55 -0.13
CA LEU A 46 -15.14 8.54 -1.13
C LEU A 46 -16.06 7.94 -2.22
N GLY A 47 -16.45 6.67 -2.12
CA GLY A 47 -17.30 6.00 -3.13
C GLY A 47 -16.61 5.69 -4.46
N ARG A 48 -15.29 5.93 -4.58
CA ARG A 48 -14.46 5.70 -5.78
C ARG A 48 -13.98 4.25 -5.85
N ALA A 49 -14.93 3.31 -5.83
CA ALA A 49 -14.65 1.87 -5.70
C ALA A 49 -13.74 1.29 -6.80
N THR A 50 -13.82 1.78 -8.04
CA THR A 50 -12.97 1.32 -9.14
C THR A 50 -11.50 1.65 -8.90
N GLU A 51 -11.21 2.87 -8.46
CA GLU A 51 -9.86 3.32 -8.18
C GLU A 51 -9.31 2.65 -6.91
N ALA A 52 -10.16 2.48 -5.89
CA ALA A 52 -9.80 1.73 -4.70
C ALA A 52 -9.32 0.30 -5.01
N LYS A 53 -10.03 -0.42 -5.89
CA LYS A 53 -9.62 -1.77 -6.32
C LYS A 53 -8.28 -1.76 -7.05
N ALA A 54 -8.03 -0.76 -7.88
CA ALA A 54 -6.76 -0.63 -8.59
C ALA A 54 -5.59 -0.39 -7.60
N GLU A 55 -5.80 0.45 -6.59
CA GLU A 55 -4.81 0.71 -5.55
C GLU A 55 -4.54 -0.52 -4.69
N MET A 56 -5.58 -1.27 -4.30
CA MET A 56 -5.41 -2.52 -3.57
C MET A 56 -4.66 -3.57 -4.38
N ALA A 57 -4.92 -3.65 -5.70
CA ALA A 57 -4.19 -4.56 -6.58
C ALA A 57 -2.69 -4.19 -6.66
N ARG A 58 -2.36 -2.89 -6.74
CA ARG A 58 -0.96 -2.42 -6.71
C ARG A 58 -0.28 -2.75 -5.38
N ALA A 59 -0.94 -2.47 -4.25
CA ALA A 59 -0.42 -2.79 -2.93
C ALA A 59 -0.07 -4.28 -2.80
N ALA A 60 -0.96 -5.15 -3.26
CA ALA A 60 -0.74 -6.59 -3.26
C ALA A 60 0.41 -7.03 -4.17
N ALA A 61 0.51 -6.44 -5.37
CA ALA A 61 1.59 -6.74 -6.31
C ALA A 61 2.96 -6.36 -5.73
N ILE A 62 3.09 -5.17 -5.14
CA ILE A 62 4.32 -4.69 -4.50
C ILE A 62 4.69 -5.56 -3.30
N ALA A 63 3.73 -5.87 -2.42
CA ALA A 63 3.99 -6.73 -1.26
C ALA A 63 4.42 -8.14 -1.68
N ASN A 64 3.82 -8.67 -2.75
CA ASN A 64 4.20 -9.96 -3.30
C ASN A 64 5.57 -9.94 -3.99
N GLU A 65 5.93 -8.84 -4.68
CA GLU A 65 7.28 -8.67 -5.24
C GLU A 65 8.32 -8.59 -4.12
N ALA A 66 8.08 -7.83 -3.06
CA ALA A 66 8.96 -7.76 -1.90
C ALA A 66 9.17 -9.15 -1.24
N ARG A 67 8.10 -9.95 -1.19
CA ARG A 67 8.18 -11.35 -0.74
C ARG A 67 8.96 -12.23 -1.71
N SER A 68 8.81 -12.01 -3.01
CA SER A 68 9.46 -12.79 -4.07
C SER A 68 10.96 -12.49 -4.17
N LYS A 69 11.38 -11.22 -4.03
CA LYS A 69 12.79 -10.84 -3.90
C LYS A 69 13.42 -11.47 -2.66
N ARG A 70 12.74 -11.39 -1.50
CA ARG A 70 13.20 -12.05 -0.27
C ARG A 70 13.28 -13.58 -0.43
N GLN A 71 12.33 -14.19 -1.15
CA GLN A 71 12.35 -15.63 -1.43
C GLN A 71 13.44 -16.01 -2.43
N GLN A 72 13.72 -15.19 -3.44
CA GLN A 72 14.83 -15.40 -4.38
C GLN A 72 16.20 -15.23 -3.70
N GLU A 73 16.35 -14.24 -2.82
CA GLU A 73 17.54 -14.11 -1.97
C GLU A 73 17.72 -15.32 -1.03
N LEU A 74 16.64 -15.82 -0.41
CA LEU A 74 16.72 -17.04 0.39
C LEU A 74 16.96 -18.32 -0.44
N ALA A 75 16.50 -18.36 -1.69
CA ALA A 75 16.66 -19.53 -2.56
C ALA A 75 18.05 -19.59 -3.23
N ASN A 76 18.84 -18.52 -3.16
CA ASN A 76 20.22 -18.48 -3.60
C ASN A 76 21.12 -18.03 -2.45
N PRO A 77 21.26 -18.86 -1.39
CA PRO A 77 22.18 -18.54 -0.31
C PRO A 77 23.59 -18.43 -0.88
N ASP A 78 24.35 -17.42 -0.48
CA ASP A 78 25.76 -17.31 -0.84
C ASP A 78 26.45 -18.67 -0.62
N PRO A 79 27.12 -19.24 -1.64
CA PRO A 79 27.78 -20.54 -1.52
C PRO A 79 28.90 -20.54 -0.46
N ASP A 80 29.31 -19.36 0.03
CA ASP A 80 30.33 -19.18 1.05
C ASP A 80 29.83 -19.49 2.48
N LEU A 81 28.52 -19.48 2.73
CA LEU A 81 27.94 -19.81 4.05
C LEU A 81 27.79 -21.32 4.30
N VAL A 82 28.12 -22.17 3.31
CA VAL A 82 27.99 -23.63 3.42
C VAL A 82 29.28 -24.31 3.93
N GLN A 83 30.38 -23.57 4.09
CA GLN A 83 31.59 -24.13 4.68
C GLN A 83 31.60 -23.95 6.20
N GLN A 84 30.89 -24.83 6.89
CA GLN A 84 31.20 -25.11 8.29
C GLN A 84 32.56 -25.84 8.34
N PRO A 85 33.57 -25.33 9.08
CA PRO A 85 34.79 -26.09 9.29
C PRO A 85 34.48 -27.27 10.22
N GLN A 86 34.82 -28.45 9.72
CA GLN A 86 34.78 -29.75 10.38
C GLN A 86 35.57 -29.76 11.70
N PRO A 87 35.20 -30.60 12.67
CA PRO A 87 36.15 -31.40 13.43
C PRO A 87 36.41 -32.77 12.77
#